data_AF-Q90Y71-F1
#
_entry.id   AF-Q90Y71-F1
#
_cell.length_a   1.000
_cell.length_b   1.000
_cell.length_c   1.000
_cell.angle_alpha   90.00
_cell.angle_beta   90.00
_cell.angle_gamma   90.00
#
_symmetry.space_group_name_H-M   'P 1'
#
loop_
_entity.id
_entity.type
_entity.pdbx_description
1 polymer ?
#
loop_
_entity_poly.entity_id
_entity_poly.type
_entity_poly.pdbx_seq_one_letter_code
_entity_poly.pdbx_strand_id
1 'polypeptide(L)'
;YNHLQGDVRSRKLFSYTKYFLQIDGNGTVSGTKRENCPYSILEITSVDVGVVAVKAINSNYYLAMNRRGKIYGSKVFNIDCKLKERIEENGYNTYASHNWKNNERQMFVAL
;
A
#
# COMPACT_ATOMS: atom_id res chain seq x y z
N TYR A 1 3.42 26.83 2.25
CA TYR A 1 3.79 25.50 2.77
C TYR A 1 3.48 24.41 1.73
N ASN A 2 4.21 24.39 0.60
CA ASN A 2 3.98 23.46 -0.54
C ASN A 2 5.24 22.63 -0.87
N HIS A 3 6.07 22.32 0.12
CA HIS A 3 7.33 21.55 -0.07
C HIS A 3 7.21 20.06 0.29
N LEU A 4 5.98 19.56 0.50
CA LEU A 4 5.68 18.15 0.79
C LEU A 4 4.94 17.44 -0.36
N GLN A 5 4.96 17.98 -1.59
CA GLN A 5 4.67 17.15 -2.77
C GLN A 5 5.87 16.23 -2.98
N GLY A 6 5.95 15.18 -2.17
CA GLY A 6 6.92 14.11 -2.33
C GLY A 6 6.70 13.41 -3.66
N ASP A 7 7.81 13.08 -4.32
CA ASP A 7 7.87 12.43 -5.62
C ASP A 7 6.83 11.31 -5.77
N VAL A 8 6.00 11.43 -6.81
CA VAL A 8 4.94 10.46 -7.10
C VAL A 8 5.58 9.30 -7.85
N ARG A 9 5.60 8.13 -7.22
CA ARG A 9 6.29 6.95 -7.77
C ARG A 9 5.28 5.94 -8.30
N SER A 10 5.23 5.75 -9.61
CA SER A 10 4.48 4.65 -10.24
C SER A 10 5.30 3.36 -10.18
N ARG A 11 4.78 2.31 -9.54
CA ARG A 11 5.47 1.05 -9.24
C ARG A 11 4.50 -0.15 -9.28
N LYS A 12 5.06 -1.34 -9.40
CA LYS A 12 4.38 -2.60 -9.04
C LYS A 12 5.02 -3.12 -7.77
N LEU A 13 4.21 -3.50 -6.77
CA LEU A 13 4.72 -4.11 -5.54
C LEU A 13 4.73 -5.63 -5.70
N PHE A 14 5.92 -6.20 -5.82
CA PHE A 14 6.12 -7.64 -5.94
C PHE A 14 6.44 -8.24 -4.57
N SER A 15 5.56 -9.10 -4.08
CA SER A 15 5.72 -9.74 -2.78
C SER A 15 6.83 -10.77 -2.77
N TYR A 16 7.35 -11.05 -1.57
CA TYR A 16 8.26 -12.17 -1.36
C TYR A 16 7.66 -13.51 -1.80
N THR A 17 6.33 -13.67 -1.65
CA THR A 17 5.53 -14.82 -2.10
C THR A 17 5.33 -14.90 -3.62
N LYS A 18 5.99 -14.03 -4.40
CA LYS A 18 5.99 -13.99 -5.87
C LYS A 18 4.64 -13.63 -6.49
N TYR A 19 3.96 -12.64 -5.90
CA TYR A 19 2.75 -12.04 -6.44
C TYR A 19 2.88 -10.52 -6.56
N PHE A 20 2.30 -9.95 -7.60
CA PHE A 20 2.05 -8.52 -7.65
C PHE A 20 0.81 -8.18 -6.84
N LEU A 21 0.93 -7.22 -5.93
CA LEU A 21 -0.22 -6.65 -5.24
C LEU A 21 -1.13 -5.96 -6.26
N GLN A 22 -2.41 -6.24 -6.19
CA GLN A 22 -3.44 -5.60 -7.01
C GLN A 22 -4.64 -5.18 -6.17
N ILE A 23 -5.34 -4.14 -6.63
CA ILE A 23 -6.65 -3.74 -6.12
C ILE A 23 -7.62 -3.65 -7.28
N ASP A 24 -8.58 -4.57 -7.34
CA ASP A 24 -9.52 -4.66 -8.45
C ASP A 24 -10.60 -3.55 -8.43
N GLY A 25 -11.48 -3.52 -9.43
CA GLY A 25 -12.57 -2.55 -9.54
C GLY A 25 -13.60 -2.60 -8.40
N ASN A 26 -13.64 -3.70 -7.64
CA ASN A 26 -14.53 -3.88 -6.49
C ASN A 26 -13.86 -3.46 -5.17
N GLY A 27 -12.59 -3.04 -5.20
CA GLY A 27 -11.82 -2.71 -3.99
C GLY A 27 -11.24 -3.93 -3.28
N THR A 28 -11.23 -5.10 -3.93
CA THR A 28 -10.62 -6.31 -3.38
C THR A 28 -9.11 -6.22 -3.52
N VAL A 29 -8.40 -6.38 -2.40
CA VAL A 29 -6.93 -6.46 -2.39
C VAL A 29 -6.52 -7.92 -2.47
N SER A 30 -5.67 -8.25 -3.44
CA SER A 30 -5.18 -9.62 -3.65
C SER A 30 -3.82 -9.63 -4.36
N GLY A 31 -3.24 -10.82 -4.54
CA GLY A 31 -2.03 -11.04 -5.33
C GLY A 31 -2.34 -11.59 -6.72
N THR A 32 -1.58 -11.19 -7.73
CA THR A 32 -1.65 -11.76 -9.09
C THR A 32 -0.26 -12.10 -9.63
N LYS A 33 -0.16 -13.18 -10.41
CA LYS A 33 1.07 -13.53 -11.14
C LYS A 33 1.13 -12.91 -12.54
N ARG A 34 0.04 -12.24 -12.97
CA ARG A 34 -0.03 -11.63 -14.30
C ARG A 34 0.81 -10.35 -14.32
N GLU A 35 1.92 -10.38 -15.04
CA GLU A 35 2.80 -9.21 -15.19
C GLU A 35 2.06 -8.01 -15.78
N ASN A 36 1.16 -8.23 -16.74
CA ASN A 36 0.41 -7.17 -17.42
C ASN A 36 -0.96 -6.87 -16.78
N CYS A 37 -1.13 -7.17 -15.48
CA CYS A 37 -2.38 -6.80 -14.80
C CYS A 37 -2.46 -5.26 -14.64
N PRO A 38 -3.50 -4.58 -15.16
CA PRO A 38 -3.63 -3.14 -14.97
C PRO A 38 -3.86 -2.77 -13.48
N TYR A 39 -4.53 -3.63 -12.73
CA TYR A 39 -4.82 -3.40 -11.31
C TYR A 39 -3.60 -3.50 -10.37
N SER A 40 -2.45 -3.93 -10.88
CA SER A 40 -1.19 -3.98 -10.11
C SER A 40 -0.29 -2.76 -10.32
N ILE A 41 -0.71 -1.80 -11.14
CA ILE A 41 0.00 -0.52 -11.30
C ILE A 41 -0.42 0.41 -10.16
N LEU A 42 0.52 0.68 -9.26
CA LEU A 42 0.31 1.41 -8.03
C LEU A 42 1.08 2.73 -8.04
N GLU A 43 0.43 3.79 -7.60
CA GLU A 43 1.02 5.08 -7.31
C GLU A 43 1.34 5.16 -5.83
N ILE A 44 2.60 5.46 -5.49
CA ILE A 44 3.05 5.64 -4.11
C ILE A 44 3.37 7.12 -3.92
N THR A 45 2.62 7.77 -3.03
CA THR A 45 2.76 9.19 -2.72
C THR A 45 3.17 9.36 -1.26
N SER A 46 4.21 10.15 -1.00
CA SER A 46 4.60 10.49 0.37
C SER A 46 3.55 11.41 1.01
N VAL A 47 3.11 11.08 2.23
CA VAL A 47 2.17 11.91 3.02
C VAL A 47 2.79 12.45 4.30
N ASP A 48 3.88 11.85 4.75
CA ASP A 48 4.71 12.28 5.89
C ASP A 48 6.09 11.58 5.78
N VAL A 49 7.04 11.95 6.63
CA VAL A 49 8.37 11.31 6.68
C VAL A 49 8.22 9.81 6.96
N GLY A 50 8.58 8.99 5.97
CA GLY A 50 8.47 7.54 6.04
C GLY A 50 7.03 7.00 6.00
N VAL A 51 6.04 7.83 5.65
CA VAL A 51 4.63 7.45 5.54
C VAL A 51 4.13 7.74 4.14
N VAL A 52 3.51 6.74 3.53
CA VAL A 52 3.01 6.79 2.15
C VAL A 52 1.53 6.46 2.09
N ALA A 53 0.89 6.96 1.04
CA ALA A 53 -0.36 6.45 0.51
C ALA A 53 -0.05 5.62 -0.74
N VAL A 54 -0.63 4.43 -0.85
CA VAL A 54 -0.50 3.57 -2.04
C VAL A 54 -1.86 3.49 -2.71
N LYS A 55 -1.95 3.87 -3.99
CA LYS A 55 -3.20 3.92 -4.75
C LYS A 55 -3.08 3.08 -6.02
N ALA A 56 -4.04 2.19 -6.27
CA ALA A 56 -4.15 1.52 -7.56
C ALA A 56 -4.69 2.50 -8.60
N ILE A 57 -3.90 2.80 -9.63
CA ILE A 57 -4.23 3.85 -10.62
C ILE A 57 -5.51 3.49 -11.37
N ASN A 58 -5.62 2.24 -11.83
CA ASN A 58 -6.73 1.81 -12.67
C ASN A 58 -8.08 1.70 -11.93
N SER A 59 -8.07 1.29 -10.66
CA SER A 59 -9.30 1.13 -9.89
C SER A 59 -9.61 2.34 -8.99
N ASN A 60 -8.67 3.29 -8.87
CA ASN A 60 -8.76 4.47 -8.01
C ASN A 60 -8.96 4.18 -6.51
N TYR A 61 -8.64 2.96 -6.05
CA TYR A 61 -8.66 2.63 -4.63
C TYR A 61 -7.29 2.83 -3.99
N TYR A 62 -7.31 3.38 -2.78
CA TYR A 62 -6.17 3.37 -1.85
C TYR A 62 -6.08 2.01 -1.16
N LEU A 63 -4.87 1.50 -1.02
CA LEU A 63 -4.57 0.39 -0.14
C LEU A 63 -4.75 0.85 1.30
N ALA A 64 -5.65 0.20 2.02
CA ALA A 64 -5.99 0.54 3.39
C ALA A 64 -5.94 -0.70 4.29
N MET A 65 -5.65 -0.49 5.56
CA MET A 65 -5.71 -1.52 6.60
C MET A 65 -6.53 -1.01 7.76
N ASN A 66 -7.61 -1.73 8.10
CA ASN A 66 -8.45 -1.34 9.22
C ASN A 66 -7.85 -1.74 10.57
N ARG A 67 -8.47 -1.27 11.67
CA ARG A 67 -8.05 -1.56 13.05
C ARG A 67 -7.95 -3.06 13.38
N ARG A 68 -8.65 -3.94 12.66
CA ARG A 68 -8.59 -5.40 12.83
C ARG A 68 -7.45 -6.05 12.03
N GLY A 69 -6.64 -5.27 11.31
CA GLY A 69 -5.56 -5.76 10.47
C GLY A 69 -6.01 -6.27 9.10
N LYS A 70 -7.30 -6.12 8.74
CA LYS A 70 -7.80 -6.53 7.42
C LYS A 70 -7.44 -5.46 6.37
N ILE A 71 -6.79 -5.90 5.31
CA ILE A 71 -6.50 -5.07 4.13
C ILE A 71 -7.73 -4.97 3.22
N TYR A 72 -7.93 -3.80 2.63
CA TYR A 72 -9.04 -3.52 1.72
C TYR A 72 -8.73 -2.29 0.83
N GLY A 73 -9.49 -2.12 -0.24
CA GLY A 73 -9.45 -0.92 -1.08
C GLY A 73 -10.41 0.16 -0.55
N SER A 74 -9.90 1.37 -0.29
CA SER A 74 -10.73 2.54 0.06
C SER A 74 -10.81 3.53 -1.10
N LYS A 75 -12.03 3.98 -1.48
CA LYS A 75 -12.17 5.06 -2.48
C LYS A 75 -11.75 6.43 -1.96
N VAL A 76 -11.85 6.62 -0.64
CA VAL A 76 -11.55 7.89 0.02
C VAL A 76 -10.30 7.72 0.86
N PHE A 77 -9.34 8.62 0.70
CA PHE A 77 -8.16 8.64 1.55
C PHE A 77 -8.54 8.91 3.00
N ASN A 78 -8.06 8.07 3.92
CA ASN A 78 -8.33 8.17 5.34
C ASN A 78 -7.13 7.66 6.16
N ILE A 79 -7.29 7.58 7.48
CA ILE A 79 -6.29 7.09 8.43
C ILE A 79 -5.81 5.67 8.09
N ASP A 80 -6.71 4.79 7.65
CA ASP A 80 -6.39 3.39 7.31
C ASP A 80 -5.48 3.29 6.08
N CYS A 81 -5.43 4.33 5.25
CA CYS A 81 -4.61 4.41 4.03
C CYS A 81 -3.16 4.84 4.29
N LYS A 82 -2.82 5.26 5.51
CA LYS A 82 -1.46 5.71 5.86
C LYS A 82 -0.60 4.50 6.21
N LEU A 83 0.44 4.26 5.41
CA LEU A 83 1.35 3.14 5.57
C LEU A 83 2.77 3.62 5.85
N LYS A 84 3.43 3.06 6.86
CA LYS A 84 4.86 3.28 7.10
C LYS A 84 5.66 2.43 6.12
N GLU A 85 6.40 3.08 5.22
CA GLU A 85 7.31 2.43 4.27
C GLU A 85 8.70 2.32 4.91
N ARG A 86 9.28 1.12 4.89
CA ARG A 86 10.68 0.88 5.28
C ARG A 86 11.35 -0.06 4.29
N ILE A 87 12.65 0.15 4.08
CA ILE A 87 13.50 -0.76 3.30
C ILE A 87 14.13 -1.73 4.31
N GLU A 88 13.97 -3.03 4.07
CA GLU A 88 14.57 -4.09 4.87
C GLU A 88 15.97 -4.44 4.35
N GLU A 89 16.76 -5.13 5.18
CA GLU A 89 18.14 -5.52 4.86
C GLU A 89 18.26 -6.38 3.60
N ASN A 90 17.20 -7.12 3.27
CA ASN A 90 17.13 -7.95 2.06
C ASN A 90 16.73 -7.18 0.78
N GLY A 91 16.58 -5.85 0.87
CA GLY A 91 16.22 -4.97 -0.24
C GLY A 91 14.72 -4.91 -0.56
N TYR A 92 13.86 -5.61 0.18
CA TYR A 92 12.41 -5.48 0.04
C TYR A 92 11.87 -4.35 0.91
N ASN A 93 10.75 -3.76 0.49
CA ASN A 93 10.04 -2.79 1.32
C ASN A 93 8.99 -3.49 2.19
N THR A 94 8.84 -3.06 3.43
CA THR A 94 7.68 -3.34 4.27
C THR A 94 6.74 -2.15 4.30
N TYR A 95 5.44 -2.46 4.39
CA TYR A 95 4.38 -1.47 4.54
C TYR A 95 3.55 -1.84 5.76
N ALA A 96 3.70 -1.07 6.84
CA ALA A 96 2.95 -1.26 8.08
C ALA A 96 1.84 -0.22 8.22
N SER A 97 0.74 -0.55 8.89
CA SER A 97 -0.23 0.48 9.28
C SER A 97 0.45 1.57 10.10
N HIS A 98 0.25 2.83 9.72
CA HIS A 98 0.77 3.95 10.49
C HIS A 98 0.05 4.08 11.84
N ASN A 99 -1.27 3.86 11.83
CA ASN A 99 -2.16 4.15 12.95
C ASN A 99 -2.52 2.93 13.80
N TRP A 100 -2.60 1.74 13.20
CA TRP A 100 -3.09 0.56 13.90
C TRP A 100 -1.97 -0.40 14.29
N LYS A 101 -2.09 -0.96 15.48
CA LYS A 101 -1.20 -1.97 16.05
C LYS A 101 -2.03 -3.06 16.71
N ASN A 102 -1.46 -4.27 16.83
CA ASN A 102 -2.05 -5.38 17.57
C ASN A 102 -1.10 -5.77 18.71
N ASN A 103 -1.52 -5.62 19.97
CA ASN A 103 -0.69 -5.82 21.16
C ASN A 103 0.70 -5.16 21.03
N GLU A 104 0.69 -3.86 20.72
CA GLU A 104 1.87 -3.00 20.47
C GLU A 104 2.74 -3.36 19.25
N ARG A 105 2.48 -4.51 18.61
CA ARG A 105 3.16 -4.93 17.38
C ARG A 105 2.56 -4.23 16.17
N GLN A 106 3.44 -3.85 15.25
CA GLN A 106 3.03 -3.30 13.96
C GLN A 106 2.26 -4.35 13.16
N MET A 107 1.25 -3.90 12.42
CA MET A 107 0.52 -4.75 11.47
C MET A 107 0.99 -4.43 10.06
N PHE A 108 1.39 -5.47 9.32
CA PHE A 108 1.99 -5.34 8.00
C PHE A 108 1.02 -5.76 6.90
N VAL A 109 1.09 -5.07 5.75
CA VAL A 109 0.46 -5.55 4.52
C VAL A 109 1.17 -6.82 4.08
N ALA A 110 0.42 -7.88 3.80
CA ALA A 110 0.94 -9.16 3.34
C ALA A 110 -0.02 -9.82 2.33
N LEU A 111 0.53 -10.73 1.50
CA LEU A 111 -0.16 -11.53 0.49
C LEU A 111 0.12 -13.02 0.70
#